data_AF-A0A1Z5JDP1-F1
#
_entry.id   AF-A0A1Z5JDP1-F1
#
_cell.length_a   1.000
_cell.length_b   1.000
_cell.length_c   1.000
_cell.angle_alpha   90.00
_cell.angle_beta   90.00
_cell.angle_gamma   90.00
#
_symmetry.space_group_name_H-M   'P 1'
#
loop_
_entity.id
_entity.type
_entity.pdbx_description
1 polymer ?
#
loop_
_entity_poly.entity_id
_entity_poly.type
_entity_poly.pdbx_seq_one_letter_code
_entity_poly.pdbx_strand_id
1 'polypeptide(L)'
;MKFFLLTNLFITIPFFSSAWLRPSPPQRRTTLILSASLKESPQADQMREDIEEMRKEALKRLEALEHQMETMQNKQSETKGRSELPTKTPKSNPPPMVQSHAFFEAPVEKQTLPILEEQKKELESVIHAPLDLLEDTRWKIAFNIGREKGTWMPPEWGASGDRLRFQVVLDFTPEFTATSDEFFMASSAPTKVCKVVDGFVFPSGVGSHSVGRQALPADATGIYQVARGQGPAGTDILRFYITLDEDLTFKDHKSDVVVPAGRIYGTCGYFSTSPHSHAVKDLLAKHYHDLVMQYETLQQQMDNDTRLFSIEHVKRLKEQWSLRKRIESAAKDVERARQKDPERSQLRLSSKGNVALTKDGGVCCKTVKGVAIEYRILGKMEVGCMGHRDNNSEDEDAKKSPRLHP
;
A
#
# COMPACT_ATOMS: atom_id res chain seq x y z
N MET A 1 -3.45 -38.84 33.85
CA MET A 1 -3.09 -39.02 32.43
C MET A 1 -4.33 -38.74 31.60
N LYS A 2 -4.17 -37.90 30.56
CA LYS A 2 -5.20 -37.36 29.62
C LYS A 2 -6.05 -36.22 30.21
N PHE A 3 -6.31 -35.09 29.55
CA PHE A 3 -5.65 -34.29 28.49
C PHE A 3 -6.54 -33.02 28.46
N PHE A 4 -6.10 -31.88 29.00
CA PHE A 4 -6.88 -30.64 28.94
C PHE A 4 -6.67 -29.99 27.56
N LEU A 5 -7.73 -29.94 26.75
CA LEU A 5 -7.78 -29.18 25.50
C LEU A 5 -7.92 -27.70 25.85
N LEU A 6 -6.79 -26.99 25.85
CA LEU A 6 -6.76 -25.52 25.78
C LEU A 6 -6.93 -25.12 24.32
N THR A 7 -8.13 -24.67 23.97
CA THR A 7 -8.41 -24.04 22.68
C THR A 7 -7.77 -22.65 22.64
N ASN A 8 -6.79 -22.50 21.76
CA ASN A 8 -6.16 -21.24 21.40
C ASN A 8 -7.18 -20.28 20.78
N LEU A 9 -7.48 -19.19 21.49
CA LEU A 9 -8.21 -18.03 20.96
C LEU A 9 -7.22 -17.15 20.18
N PHE A 10 -6.91 -17.53 18.94
CA PHE A 10 -6.22 -16.64 18.00
C PHE A 10 -7.21 -15.57 17.53
N ILE A 11 -7.05 -14.35 18.05
CA ILE A 11 -7.67 -13.15 17.48
C ILE A 11 -6.96 -12.89 16.14
N THR A 12 -7.61 -13.28 15.05
CA THR A 12 -7.27 -12.86 13.70
C THR A 12 -7.60 -11.38 13.58
N ILE A 13 -6.57 -10.54 13.58
CA ILE A 13 -6.70 -9.14 13.21
C ILE A 13 -7.06 -9.11 11.71
N PRO A 14 -8.17 -8.49 11.28
CA PRO A 14 -8.49 -8.39 9.88
C PRO A 14 -7.43 -7.53 9.19
N PHE A 15 -6.67 -8.18 8.30
CA PHE A 15 -5.86 -7.53 7.27
C PHE A 15 -6.78 -6.60 6.46
N PHE A 16 -6.66 -5.29 6.67
CA PHE A 16 -7.03 -4.32 5.65
C PHE A 16 -5.97 -4.39 4.55
N SER A 17 -6.10 -5.41 3.70
CA SER A 17 -5.42 -5.45 2.42
C SER A 17 -6.10 -4.41 1.52
N SER A 18 -5.41 -3.31 1.26
CA SER A 18 -5.73 -2.38 0.20
C SER A 18 -5.62 -3.09 -1.15
N ALA A 19 -6.72 -3.73 -1.55
CA ALA A 19 -7.20 -3.97 -2.91
C ALA A 19 -6.15 -4.10 -4.04
N TRP A 20 -5.22 -5.04 -3.94
CA TRP A 20 -4.53 -5.61 -5.11
C TRP A 20 -4.26 -7.10 -4.85
N LEU A 21 -5.25 -7.95 -5.12
CA LEU A 21 -5.08 -9.40 -5.20
C LEU A 21 -5.55 -9.92 -6.56
N ARG A 22 -4.75 -10.87 -7.06
CA ARG A 22 -4.82 -11.59 -8.34
C ARG A 22 -6.23 -12.11 -8.66
N PRO A 23 -6.63 -12.18 -9.95
CA PRO A 23 -7.78 -12.96 -10.35
C PRO A 23 -7.47 -14.47 -10.24
N SER A 24 -8.40 -15.21 -9.64
CA SER A 24 -8.47 -16.68 -9.68
C SER A 24 -8.90 -17.18 -11.07
N PRO A 25 -8.59 -18.43 -11.45
CA PRO A 25 -8.96 -18.98 -12.75
C PRO A 25 -10.49 -19.15 -12.90
N PRO A 26 -11.02 -19.13 -14.15
CA PRO A 26 -12.45 -19.00 -14.39
C PRO A 26 -13.20 -20.29 -14.08
N GLN A 27 -14.03 -20.28 -13.04
CA GLN A 27 -15.10 -21.25 -12.88
C GLN A 27 -16.28 -20.86 -13.79
N ARG A 28 -16.67 -21.77 -14.67
CA ARG A 28 -17.92 -21.70 -15.44
C ARG A 28 -19.12 -21.61 -14.49
N ARG A 29 -19.90 -20.54 -14.56
CA ARG A 29 -21.29 -20.42 -14.06
C ARG A 29 -22.08 -19.70 -15.15
N THR A 30 -22.92 -20.39 -15.91
CA THR A 30 -24.36 -20.62 -15.67
C THR A 30 -25.03 -19.40 -15.04
N THR A 31 -25.65 -18.60 -15.91
CA THR A 31 -26.47 -17.45 -15.59
C THR A 31 -27.80 -17.90 -14.97
N LEU A 32 -28.03 -17.52 -13.71
CA LEU A 32 -29.38 -17.45 -13.14
C LEU A 32 -29.67 -15.99 -12.79
N ILE A 33 -30.73 -15.50 -13.40
CA ILE A 33 -31.37 -14.20 -13.16
C ILE A 33 -31.96 -14.23 -11.74
N LEU A 34 -31.60 -13.27 -10.88
CA LEU A 34 -32.27 -13.07 -9.59
C LEU A 34 -32.25 -11.59 -9.19
N SER A 35 -33.39 -10.95 -9.44
CA SER A 35 -33.90 -9.79 -8.71
C SER A 35 -34.42 -10.27 -7.34
N ALA A 36 -33.77 -9.93 -6.23
CA ALA A 36 -34.38 -10.02 -4.89
C ALA A 36 -33.62 -9.24 -3.82
N SER A 37 -34.36 -8.42 -3.08
CA SER A 37 -34.23 -8.06 -1.66
C SER A 37 -33.15 -8.83 -0.89
N LEU A 38 -32.14 -8.10 -0.37
CA LEU A 38 -31.22 -8.61 0.65
C LEU A 38 -32.04 -8.96 1.90
N LYS A 39 -32.38 -10.24 2.05
CA LYS A 39 -32.67 -10.82 3.36
C LYS A 39 -31.33 -10.90 4.10
N GLU A 40 -31.21 -10.14 5.19
CA GLU A 40 -30.13 -10.31 6.16
C GLU A 40 -30.06 -11.79 6.55
N SER A 41 -28.85 -12.36 6.57
CA SER A 41 -28.67 -13.77 6.86
C SER A 41 -29.03 -14.03 8.33
N PRO A 42 -29.71 -15.15 8.66
CA PRO A 42 -30.10 -15.49 10.04
C PRO A 42 -28.91 -15.59 11.02
N GLN A 43 -27.68 -15.64 10.49
CA GLN A 43 -26.44 -15.63 11.26
C GLN A 43 -26.08 -14.24 11.82
N ALA A 44 -26.54 -13.15 11.18
CA ALA A 44 -26.29 -11.79 11.64
C ALA A 44 -27.10 -11.46 12.89
N ASP A 45 -28.34 -11.95 12.98
CA ASP A 45 -29.21 -11.75 14.15
C ASP A 45 -28.69 -12.51 15.36
N GLN A 46 -28.24 -13.76 15.17
CA GLN A 46 -27.62 -14.55 16.24
C GLN A 46 -26.38 -13.85 16.83
N MET A 47 -25.51 -13.29 15.97
CA MET A 47 -24.34 -12.54 16.45
C MET A 47 -24.70 -11.28 17.22
N ARG A 48 -25.82 -10.62 16.88
CA ARG A 48 -26.28 -9.44 17.63
C ARG A 48 -26.77 -9.81 19.02
N GLU A 49 -27.49 -10.93 19.13
CA GLU A 49 -27.96 -11.46 20.41
C GLU A 49 -26.80 -11.86 21.33
N ASP A 50 -25.81 -12.58 20.80
CA ASP A 50 -24.60 -12.96 21.55
C ASP A 50 -23.81 -11.72 22.04
N ILE A 51 -23.73 -10.66 21.22
CA ILE A 51 -23.08 -9.39 21.60
C ILE A 51 -23.85 -8.70 22.74
N GLU A 52 -25.18 -8.72 22.72
CA GLU A 52 -26.00 -8.14 23.78
C GLU A 52 -25.89 -8.93 25.08
N GLU A 53 -25.82 -10.27 25.02
CA GLU A 53 -25.62 -11.11 26.19
C GLU A 53 -24.26 -10.86 26.84
N MET A 54 -23.18 -10.81 26.05
CA MET A 54 -21.85 -10.48 26.55
C MET A 54 -21.79 -9.09 27.18
N ARG A 55 -22.52 -8.11 26.64
CA ARG A 55 -22.61 -6.76 27.23
C ARG A 55 -23.33 -6.77 28.58
N LYS A 56 -24.42 -7.53 28.70
CA LYS A 56 -25.16 -7.67 29.98
C LYS A 56 -24.30 -8.36 31.04
N GLU A 57 -23.57 -9.41 30.67
CA GLU A 57 -22.69 -10.10 31.61
C GLU A 57 -21.54 -9.20 32.08
N ALA A 58 -20.94 -8.43 31.15
CA ALA A 58 -19.88 -7.47 31.49
C ALA A 58 -20.35 -6.38 32.45
N LEU A 59 -21.56 -5.82 32.25
CA LEU A 59 -22.15 -4.85 33.16
C LEU A 59 -22.38 -5.44 34.56
N LYS A 60 -22.93 -6.65 34.63
CA LYS A 60 -23.15 -7.34 35.90
C LYS A 60 -21.84 -7.58 36.67
N ARG A 61 -20.74 -7.86 35.97
CA ARG A 61 -19.41 -8.01 36.58
C ARG A 61 -18.86 -6.67 37.09
N LEU A 62 -19.13 -5.57 36.40
CA LEU A 62 -18.74 -4.22 36.86
C LEU A 62 -19.50 -3.82 38.12
N GLU A 63 -20.82 -4.04 38.17
CA GLU A 63 -21.64 -3.76 39.36
C GLU A 63 -21.19 -4.60 40.57
N ALA A 64 -20.86 -5.88 40.34
CA ALA A 64 -20.34 -6.74 41.42
C ALA A 64 -18.98 -6.26 41.95
N LEU A 65 -18.11 -5.74 41.08
CA LEU A 65 -16.83 -5.14 41.47
C LEU A 65 -17.03 -3.85 42.24
N GLU A 66 -17.97 -3.00 41.82
CA GLU A 66 -18.30 -1.75 42.51
C GLU A 66 -18.78 -2.02 43.95
N HIS A 67 -19.68 -2.99 44.13
CA HIS A 67 -20.12 -3.42 45.47
C HIS A 67 -18.98 -4.01 46.31
N GLN A 68 -18.05 -4.75 45.69
CA GLN A 68 -16.86 -5.24 46.40
C GLN A 68 -15.94 -4.09 46.85
N MET A 69 -15.79 -3.03 46.05
CA MET A 69 -15.01 -1.87 46.47
C MET A 69 -15.69 -1.10 47.60
N GLU A 70 -16.99 -0.89 47.53
CA GLU A 70 -17.76 -0.19 48.56
C GLU A 70 -17.70 -0.95 49.91
N THR A 71 -17.84 -2.27 49.88
CA THR A 71 -17.69 -3.10 51.08
C THR A 71 -16.29 -3.08 51.67
N MET A 72 -15.23 -3.01 50.84
CA MET A 72 -13.86 -2.83 51.34
C MET A 72 -13.64 -1.44 51.95
N GLN A 73 -14.22 -0.40 51.35
CA GLN A 73 -14.10 0.98 51.84
C GLN A 73 -14.80 1.17 53.20
N ASN A 74 -15.99 0.60 53.36
CA ASN A 74 -16.71 0.62 54.64
C ASN A 74 -15.94 -0.14 55.74
N LYS A 75 -15.37 -1.31 55.43
CA LYS A 75 -14.52 -2.05 56.38
C LYS A 75 -13.28 -1.28 56.83
N GLN A 76 -12.66 -0.49 55.94
CA GLN A 76 -11.54 0.39 56.30
C GLN A 76 -11.94 1.55 57.22
N SER A 77 -13.17 2.05 57.10
CA SER A 77 -13.68 3.12 57.96
C SER A 77 -13.98 2.62 59.39
N GLU A 78 -14.49 1.40 59.53
CA GLU A 78 -14.80 0.79 60.85
C GLU A 78 -13.55 0.43 61.65
N THR A 79 -12.44 0.08 61.00
CA THR A 79 -11.18 -0.24 61.70
C THR A 79 -10.46 0.99 62.26
N LYS A 80 -10.87 2.21 61.90
CA LYS A 80 -10.20 3.46 62.32
C LYS A 80 -10.83 4.12 63.56
N GLY A 81 -11.91 3.56 64.11
CA GLY A 81 -12.73 4.17 65.16
C GLY A 81 -12.43 3.81 66.62
N ARG A 82 -11.38 3.04 66.94
CA ARG A 82 -11.10 2.63 68.34
C ARG A 82 -9.64 2.79 68.74
N SER A 83 -9.20 4.04 68.92
CA SER A 83 -8.07 4.37 69.78
C SER A 83 -8.20 5.83 70.26
N GLU A 84 -8.71 6.03 71.47
CA GLU A 84 -8.59 7.28 72.22
C GLU A 84 -7.79 7.01 73.51
N LEU A 85 -6.65 7.70 73.69
CA LEU A 85 -6.26 8.51 74.88
C LEU A 85 -4.87 9.20 74.63
N PRO A 86 -4.46 10.25 75.38
CA PRO A 86 -4.79 11.63 75.04
C PRO A 86 -3.56 12.60 74.97
N THR A 87 -3.79 13.75 74.32
CA THR A 87 -3.16 15.08 74.52
C THR A 87 -1.63 15.21 74.64
N LYS A 88 -1.04 15.90 73.65
CA LYS A 88 -0.42 17.24 73.84
C LYS A 88 -0.19 17.92 72.48
N THR A 89 -0.79 19.09 72.31
CA THR A 89 -0.54 20.09 71.26
C THR A 89 0.93 20.54 71.26
N PRO A 90 1.57 20.85 70.12
CA PRO A 90 1.43 22.22 69.57
C PRO A 90 1.53 22.38 68.04
N LYS A 91 0.92 23.49 67.60
CA LYS A 91 1.28 24.38 66.48
C LYS A 91 1.23 23.85 65.04
N SER A 92 0.14 24.27 64.41
CA SER A 92 0.03 24.85 63.06
C SER A 92 1.15 24.56 62.06
N ASN A 93 0.81 23.78 61.03
CA ASN A 93 1.24 24.03 59.67
C ASN A 93 0.08 23.69 58.71
N PRO A 94 -0.09 24.43 57.61
CA PRO A 94 -1.18 24.21 56.66
C PRO A 94 -1.08 22.83 55.99
N PRO A 95 -2.21 22.23 55.59
CA PRO A 95 -2.24 20.85 55.12
C PRO A 95 -1.43 20.70 53.82
N PRO A 96 -0.64 19.63 53.66
CA PRO A 96 -0.05 19.32 52.39
C PRO A 96 -1.19 18.98 51.43
N MET A 97 -1.26 19.77 50.35
CA MET A 97 -2.06 19.52 49.18
C MET A 97 -1.93 18.04 48.81
N VAL A 98 -3.03 17.28 48.93
CA VAL A 98 -3.13 15.90 48.47
C VAL A 98 -2.94 15.97 46.95
N GLN A 99 -1.69 15.82 46.51
CA GLN A 99 -1.39 15.54 45.13
C GLN A 99 -2.02 14.18 44.87
N SER A 100 -3.18 14.19 44.22
CA SER A 100 -3.68 13.06 43.49
C SER A 100 -2.48 12.53 42.71
N HIS A 101 -1.99 11.35 43.09
CA HIS A 101 -1.07 10.57 42.27
C HIS A 101 -1.83 10.23 41.00
N ALA A 102 -1.88 11.20 40.09
CA ALA A 102 -2.05 10.92 38.68
C ALA A 102 -1.03 9.82 38.42
N PHE A 103 -1.54 8.66 38.03
CA PHE A 103 -0.77 7.62 37.40
C PHE A 103 -0.16 8.29 36.18
N PHE A 104 0.96 8.98 36.39
CA PHE A 104 1.73 9.59 35.33
C PHE A 104 2.16 8.40 34.49
N GLU A 105 1.49 8.21 33.36
CA GLU A 105 2.11 7.61 32.20
C GLU A 105 3.36 8.44 31.96
N ALA A 106 4.46 8.04 32.60
CA ALA A 106 5.77 8.59 32.30
C ALA A 106 5.88 8.48 30.77
N PRO A 107 6.13 9.60 30.08
CA PRO A 107 6.25 9.58 28.63
C PRO A 107 7.22 8.47 28.32
N VAL A 108 6.74 7.45 27.60
CA VAL A 108 7.58 6.35 27.13
C VAL A 108 8.55 7.03 26.18
N GLU A 109 9.68 7.45 26.75
CA GLU A 109 10.79 8.06 26.06
C GLU A 109 11.10 7.10 24.94
N LYS A 110 10.88 7.55 23.71
CA LYS A 110 11.14 6.76 22.51
C LYS A 110 12.64 6.55 22.50
N GLN A 111 13.10 5.49 23.16
CA GLN A 111 14.43 4.92 22.97
C GLN A 111 14.44 4.26 21.59
N THR A 112 14.30 5.08 20.55
CA THR A 112 14.79 4.73 19.23
C THR A 112 16.30 4.57 19.41
N LEU A 113 16.81 3.37 19.13
CA LEU A 113 18.25 3.09 19.21
C LEU A 113 18.98 4.13 18.36
N PRO A 114 19.83 5.01 18.94
CA PRO A 114 20.48 6.11 18.22
C PRO A 114 21.24 5.65 16.98
N ILE A 115 21.80 4.44 17.07
CA ILE A 115 22.55 3.76 16.01
C ILE A 115 21.69 3.56 14.76
N LEU A 116 20.40 3.28 14.91
CA LEU A 116 19.50 3.00 13.79
C LEU A 116 19.07 4.29 13.09
N GLU A 117 19.03 5.41 13.82
CA GLU A 117 18.62 6.71 13.32
C GLU A 117 19.75 7.40 12.54
N GLU A 118 21.00 7.26 13.00
CA GLU A 118 22.19 7.71 12.26
C GLU A 118 22.40 6.92 10.96
N GLN A 119 22.32 5.58 11.03
CA GLN A 119 22.40 4.73 9.83
C GLN A 119 21.29 5.03 8.83
N LYS A 120 20.08 5.29 9.33
CA LYS A 120 18.95 5.70 8.48
C LYS A 120 19.20 7.05 7.82
N LYS A 121 19.74 8.04 8.54
CA LYS A 121 19.99 9.39 8.01
C LYS A 121 21.11 9.40 6.97
N GLU A 122 22.19 8.67 7.20
CA GLU A 122 23.26 8.51 6.21
C GLU A 122 22.71 7.84 4.95
N LEU A 123 21.89 6.79 5.11
CA LEU A 123 21.32 6.12 3.95
C LEU A 123 20.27 6.97 3.22
N GLU A 124 19.45 7.74 3.94
CA GLU A 124 18.48 8.66 3.35
C GLU A 124 19.16 9.77 2.52
N SER A 125 20.36 10.20 2.92
CA SER A 125 21.13 11.18 2.15
C SER A 125 21.62 10.66 0.80
N VAL A 126 21.80 9.33 0.67
CA VAL A 126 22.19 8.64 -0.57
C VAL A 126 20.99 8.44 -1.50
N ILE A 127 19.75 8.56 -1.01
CA ILE A 127 18.52 8.27 -1.77
C ILE A 127 18.07 9.44 -2.66
N HIS A 128 18.75 10.59 -2.64
CA HIS A 128 18.56 11.63 -3.68
C HIS A 128 19.21 11.23 -5.01
N ALA A 129 18.85 10.04 -5.51
CA ALA A 129 19.23 9.58 -6.83
C ALA A 129 18.79 10.59 -7.89
N PRO A 130 19.60 10.78 -8.95
CA PRO A 130 19.24 11.69 -10.03
C PRO A 130 17.88 11.28 -10.62
N LEU A 131 17.00 12.25 -10.88
CA LEU A 131 15.69 12.00 -11.51
C LEU A 131 15.82 11.52 -12.97
N ASP A 132 17.04 11.61 -13.49
CA ASP A 132 17.37 11.46 -14.90
C ASP A 132 17.62 10.00 -15.27
N LEU A 133 17.39 9.04 -14.37
CA LEU A 133 17.65 7.61 -14.63
C LEU A 133 16.72 7.00 -15.70
N LEU A 134 15.60 7.66 -16.02
CA LEU A 134 14.71 7.25 -17.12
C LEU A 134 15.20 7.70 -18.50
N GLU A 135 16.16 8.60 -18.58
CA GLU A 135 16.64 9.10 -19.87
C GLU A 135 17.30 7.97 -20.68
N ASP A 136 17.08 8.01 -21.99
CA ASP A 136 17.56 7.03 -22.97
C ASP A 136 17.10 5.60 -22.65
N THR A 137 15.88 5.46 -22.11
CA THR A 137 15.26 4.16 -21.87
C THR A 137 14.02 3.98 -22.73
N ARG A 138 13.83 2.74 -23.22
CA ARG A 138 12.71 2.35 -24.08
C ARG A 138 11.77 1.41 -23.34
N TRP A 139 10.49 1.75 -23.32
CA TRP A 139 9.47 1.02 -22.59
C TRP A 139 8.27 0.73 -23.46
N LYS A 140 7.74 -0.48 -23.28
CA LYS A 140 6.49 -0.94 -23.86
C LYS A 140 5.40 -0.80 -22.81
N ILE A 141 4.34 -0.07 -23.14
CA ILE A 141 3.21 0.21 -22.24
C ILE A 141 1.95 -0.34 -22.87
N ALA A 142 1.30 -1.32 -22.24
CA ALA A 142 0.03 -1.85 -22.70
C ALA A 142 -1.11 -1.26 -21.89
N PHE A 143 -2.05 -0.57 -22.53
CA PHE A 143 -3.24 -0.01 -21.91
C PHE A 143 -4.40 -1.00 -22.00
N ASN A 144 -5.17 -1.10 -20.93
CA ASN A 144 -6.34 -1.95 -20.83
C ASN A 144 -7.50 -1.18 -20.21
N ILE A 145 -8.30 -0.58 -21.08
CA ILE A 145 -9.41 0.32 -20.75
C ILE A 145 -10.71 -0.47 -20.86
N GLY A 146 -11.48 -0.50 -19.78
CA GLY A 146 -12.74 -1.23 -19.72
C GLY A 146 -13.44 -1.01 -18.38
N ARG A 147 -14.74 -1.30 -18.32
CA ARG A 147 -15.54 -1.11 -17.11
C ARG A 147 -15.10 -2.08 -16.02
N GLU A 148 -14.48 -1.58 -14.97
CA GLU A 148 -14.13 -2.30 -13.74
C GLU A 148 -14.62 -1.54 -12.50
N LYS A 149 -14.64 -2.22 -11.35
CA LYS A 149 -14.94 -1.56 -10.08
C LYS A 149 -13.91 -0.45 -9.80
N GLY A 150 -14.38 0.79 -9.74
CA GLY A 150 -13.55 1.97 -9.48
C GLY A 150 -13.09 2.72 -10.74
N THR A 151 -13.33 2.20 -11.94
CA THR A 151 -13.13 2.97 -13.18
C THR A 151 -14.35 3.82 -13.46
N TRP A 152 -14.14 5.00 -14.02
CA TRP A 152 -15.19 5.83 -14.55
C TRP A 152 -15.35 5.59 -16.05
N MET A 153 -16.59 5.33 -16.47
CA MET A 153 -16.99 5.26 -17.87
C MET A 153 -18.43 5.76 -17.99
N PRO A 154 -18.80 6.42 -19.10
CA PRO A 154 -20.20 6.67 -19.45
C PRO A 154 -21.04 5.39 -19.36
N PRO A 155 -22.32 5.43 -18.95
CA PRO A 155 -23.17 4.23 -18.77
C PRO A 155 -23.18 3.25 -19.95
N GLU A 156 -23.03 3.77 -21.17
CA GLU A 156 -23.01 3.04 -22.43
C GLU A 156 -21.67 2.36 -22.74
N TRP A 157 -20.56 2.79 -22.13
CA TRP A 157 -19.24 2.21 -22.41
C TRP A 157 -18.96 0.95 -21.59
N GLY A 158 -18.47 -0.10 -22.24
CA GLY A 158 -18.09 -1.36 -21.59
C GLY A 158 -19.26 -2.06 -20.88
N ALA A 159 -20.50 -1.76 -21.26
CA ALA A 159 -21.71 -2.44 -20.78
C ALA A 159 -21.77 -3.89 -21.27
N SER A 160 -21.19 -4.17 -22.45
CA SER A 160 -21.01 -5.53 -22.99
C SER A 160 -19.98 -6.36 -22.21
N GLY A 161 -19.12 -5.70 -21.42
CA GLY A 161 -17.94 -6.29 -20.81
C GLY A 161 -16.69 -6.25 -21.71
N ASP A 162 -16.79 -5.63 -22.89
CA ASP A 162 -15.64 -5.43 -23.78
C ASP A 162 -14.62 -4.46 -23.17
N ARG A 163 -13.38 -4.55 -23.67
CA ARG A 163 -12.24 -3.76 -23.20
C ARG A 163 -11.39 -3.30 -24.35
N LEU A 164 -11.06 -2.02 -24.46
CA LEU A 164 -10.08 -1.56 -25.42
C LEU A 164 -8.66 -1.88 -24.92
N ARG A 165 -7.87 -2.56 -25.75
CA ARG A 165 -6.46 -2.82 -25.47
C ARG A 165 -5.60 -2.25 -26.58
N PHE A 166 -4.59 -1.48 -26.22
CA PHE A 166 -3.60 -0.97 -27.16
C PHE A 166 -2.25 -0.88 -26.49
N GLN A 167 -1.20 -0.77 -27.30
CA GLN A 167 0.17 -0.78 -26.84
C GLN A 167 0.96 0.38 -27.40
N VAL A 168 1.55 1.10 -26.47
CA VAL A 168 2.65 2.07 -26.48
C VAL A 168 4.05 1.51 -26.64
N VAL A 169 4.94 2.04 -27.49
CA VAL A 169 6.39 2.00 -27.25
C VAL A 169 6.89 3.43 -27.09
N LEU A 170 7.42 3.75 -25.91
CA LEU A 170 7.93 5.08 -25.54
C LEU A 170 9.44 5.07 -25.38
N ASP A 171 10.08 6.08 -25.94
CA ASP A 171 11.46 6.48 -25.63
C ASP A 171 11.43 7.69 -24.71
N PHE A 172 11.94 7.55 -23.48
CA PHE A 172 12.09 8.67 -22.55
C PHE A 172 13.37 9.45 -22.90
N THR A 173 13.20 10.72 -23.27
CA THR A 173 14.31 11.56 -23.72
C THR A 173 14.74 12.55 -22.63
N PRO A 174 15.98 13.08 -22.69
CA PRO A 174 16.43 14.16 -21.82
C PRO A 174 15.86 15.54 -22.23
N GLU A 175 15.15 15.64 -23.36
CA GLU A 175 14.64 16.91 -23.88
C GLU A 175 13.59 17.51 -22.94
N PHE A 176 13.83 18.73 -22.47
CA PHE A 176 12.90 19.47 -21.63
C PHE A 176 11.79 20.12 -22.44
N THR A 177 10.62 20.28 -21.82
CA THR A 177 9.50 21.02 -22.40
C THR A 177 8.95 22.01 -21.39
N ALA A 178 8.69 23.24 -21.85
CA ALA A 178 8.08 24.30 -21.03
C ALA A 178 6.56 24.12 -20.84
N THR A 179 5.99 23.06 -21.41
CA THR A 179 4.56 22.80 -21.32
C THR A 179 4.19 22.40 -19.91
N SER A 180 3.50 23.30 -19.19
CA SER A 180 2.86 22.97 -17.92
C SER A 180 1.49 22.33 -18.19
N ASP A 181 1.30 21.10 -17.73
CA ASP A 181 -0.01 20.47 -17.62
C ASP A 181 -0.33 20.33 -16.13
N GLU A 182 -1.54 20.72 -15.73
CA GLU A 182 -2.06 20.56 -14.36
C GLU A 182 -1.97 19.12 -13.85
N PHE A 183 -1.93 18.13 -14.75
CA PHE A 183 -1.75 16.72 -14.40
C PHE A 183 -0.45 16.45 -13.64
N PHE A 184 0.61 17.19 -13.97
CA PHE A 184 1.90 17.09 -13.28
C PHE A 184 1.88 17.78 -11.91
N MET A 185 0.81 18.55 -11.63
CA MET A 185 0.60 19.34 -10.41
C MET A 185 1.79 20.26 -10.10
N ALA A 186 1.77 20.96 -8.96
CA ALA A 186 2.85 21.83 -8.49
C ALA A 186 4.13 21.07 -8.08
N SER A 187 4.44 19.95 -8.72
CA SER A 187 5.75 19.32 -8.62
C SER A 187 6.78 20.27 -9.22
N SER A 188 7.81 20.61 -8.45
CA SER A 188 8.95 21.41 -8.95
C SER A 188 9.85 20.62 -9.89
N ALA A 189 9.54 19.35 -10.18
CA ALA A 189 10.32 18.53 -11.09
C ALA A 189 10.15 19.02 -12.53
N PRO A 190 11.22 19.01 -13.34
CA PRO A 190 11.12 19.40 -14.74
C PRO A 190 10.29 18.39 -15.55
N THR A 191 9.47 18.89 -16.47
CA THR A 191 8.77 18.10 -17.48
C THR A 191 9.67 17.83 -18.68
N LYS A 192 9.65 16.59 -19.17
CA LYS A 192 10.49 16.12 -20.27
C LYS A 192 9.67 15.41 -21.34
N VAL A 193 10.25 15.26 -22.52
CA VAL A 193 9.58 14.68 -23.69
C VAL A 193 9.76 13.16 -23.72
N CYS A 194 8.67 12.42 -23.99
CA CYS A 194 8.76 11.02 -24.40
C CYS A 194 8.33 10.88 -25.86
N LYS A 195 9.04 10.11 -26.67
CA LYS A 195 8.75 9.89 -28.09
C LYS A 195 7.97 8.59 -28.26
N VAL A 196 6.87 8.63 -29.00
CA VAL A 196 6.09 7.43 -29.36
C VAL A 196 6.75 6.80 -30.59
N VAL A 197 7.41 5.66 -30.40
CA VAL A 197 8.18 4.96 -31.44
C VAL A 197 7.29 4.02 -32.25
N ASP A 198 6.40 3.33 -31.58
CA ASP A 198 5.49 2.35 -32.16
C ASP A 198 4.21 2.33 -31.33
N GLY A 199 3.09 2.03 -31.98
CA GLY A 199 1.77 2.09 -31.38
C GLY A 199 0.80 1.20 -32.13
N PHE A 200 0.10 0.32 -31.42
CA PHE A 200 -0.92 -0.53 -32.05
C PHE A 200 -2.10 -0.85 -31.15
N VAL A 201 -3.28 -0.91 -31.75
CA VAL A 201 -4.51 -1.34 -31.10
C VAL A 201 -4.68 -2.84 -31.32
N PHE A 202 -5.00 -3.57 -30.25
CA PHE A 202 -5.35 -4.97 -30.34
C PHE A 202 -6.87 -5.11 -30.49
N PRO A 203 -7.33 -6.03 -31.35
CA PRO A 203 -8.70 -6.45 -31.29
C PRO A 203 -9.02 -7.02 -29.90
N SER A 204 -10.16 -6.60 -29.36
CA SER A 204 -10.72 -7.19 -28.15
C SER A 204 -11.92 -8.04 -28.50
N GLY A 205 -11.94 -9.27 -28.00
CA GLY A 205 -13.02 -10.23 -28.25
C GLY A 205 -12.54 -11.68 -28.30
N VAL A 206 -13.39 -12.60 -27.85
CA VAL A 206 -13.15 -14.05 -27.97
C VAL A 206 -13.21 -14.43 -29.46
N GLY A 207 -12.07 -14.79 -30.04
CA GLY A 207 -11.98 -15.23 -31.45
C GLY A 207 -11.25 -14.27 -32.39
N SER A 208 -10.79 -13.11 -31.93
CA SER A 208 -10.16 -12.12 -32.82
C SER A 208 -8.65 -12.32 -33.03
N HIS A 209 -8.21 -13.55 -33.21
CA HIS A 209 -6.83 -13.85 -33.62
C HIS A 209 -6.58 -13.53 -35.10
N SER A 210 -7.63 -13.31 -35.89
CA SER A 210 -7.56 -13.10 -37.34
C SER A 210 -7.51 -11.64 -37.76
N VAL A 211 -7.85 -10.68 -36.89
CA VAL A 211 -7.82 -9.26 -37.24
C VAL A 211 -6.42 -8.72 -36.94
N GLY A 212 -5.77 -8.22 -38.00
CA GLY A 212 -4.40 -7.70 -37.93
C GLY A 212 -4.24 -6.55 -36.92
N ARG A 213 -3.00 -6.22 -36.60
CA ARG A 213 -2.68 -5.06 -35.75
C ARG A 213 -3.03 -3.78 -36.51
N GLN A 214 -3.81 -2.90 -35.88
CA GLN A 214 -4.05 -1.56 -36.42
C GLN A 214 -3.05 -0.58 -35.80
N ALA A 215 -2.39 0.24 -36.62
CA ALA A 215 -1.50 1.29 -36.14
C ALA A 215 -2.29 2.30 -35.28
N LEU A 216 -1.67 2.77 -34.20
CA LEU A 216 -2.27 3.74 -33.30
C LEU A 216 -2.15 5.15 -33.89
N PRO A 217 -3.26 5.89 -34.07
CA PRO A 217 -3.23 7.31 -34.46
C PRO A 217 -2.84 8.17 -33.25
N ALA A 218 -1.55 8.16 -32.90
CA ALA A 218 -1.01 8.92 -31.79
C ALA A 218 0.06 9.90 -32.29
N ASP A 219 0.10 11.06 -31.64
CA ASP A 219 1.18 12.02 -31.80
C ASP A 219 2.52 11.33 -31.53
N ALA A 220 3.53 11.69 -32.33
CA ALA A 220 4.89 11.19 -32.14
C ALA A 220 5.51 11.63 -30.80
N THR A 221 4.91 12.59 -30.09
CA THR A 221 5.48 13.25 -28.92
C THR A 221 4.48 13.26 -27.75
N GLY A 222 4.93 12.75 -26.61
CA GLY A 222 4.29 12.85 -25.30
C GLY A 222 5.16 13.59 -24.29
N ILE A 223 4.66 13.73 -23.06
CA ILE A 223 5.37 14.38 -21.96
C ILE A 223 5.38 13.46 -20.74
N TYR A 224 6.47 13.47 -19.99
CA TYR A 224 6.60 12.77 -18.72
C TYR A 224 7.24 13.62 -17.62
N GLN A 225 6.99 13.24 -16.38
CA GLN A 225 7.58 13.81 -15.18
C GLN A 225 7.67 12.73 -14.09
N VAL A 226 8.77 12.74 -13.34
CA VAL A 226 8.89 11.95 -12.10
C VAL A 226 8.54 12.85 -10.92
N ALA A 227 7.40 12.58 -10.26
CA ALA A 227 6.95 13.36 -9.11
C ALA A 227 7.43 12.69 -7.82
N ARG A 228 8.40 13.35 -7.15
CA ARG A 228 9.05 12.81 -5.95
C ARG A 228 8.12 12.79 -4.75
N GLY A 229 8.11 11.69 -4.01
CA GLY A 229 7.37 11.56 -2.75
C GLY A 229 5.85 11.72 -2.86
N GLN A 230 5.28 11.77 -4.06
CA GLN A 230 3.84 11.95 -4.28
C GLN A 230 3.07 10.63 -4.33
N GLY A 231 3.77 9.49 -4.34
CA GLY A 231 3.19 8.16 -4.29
C GLY A 231 2.84 7.68 -2.88
N PRO A 232 2.21 6.49 -2.77
CA PRO A 232 1.94 5.85 -1.49
C PRO A 232 3.21 5.74 -0.63
N ALA A 233 3.09 6.03 0.66
CA ALA A 233 4.22 6.06 1.61
C ALA A 233 5.40 6.96 1.20
N GLY A 234 5.14 7.98 0.37
CA GLY A 234 6.18 8.90 -0.10
C GLY A 234 7.09 8.28 -1.13
N THR A 235 6.59 7.35 -1.93
CA THR A 235 7.29 6.81 -3.11
C THR A 235 7.29 7.81 -4.26
N ASP A 236 8.24 7.66 -5.17
CA ASP A 236 8.28 8.43 -6.39
C ASP A 236 7.33 7.81 -7.43
N ILE A 237 6.70 8.65 -8.24
CA ILE A 237 5.77 8.21 -9.28
C ILE A 237 6.17 8.78 -10.63
N LEU A 238 6.12 7.94 -11.66
CA LEU A 238 6.16 8.39 -13.04
C LEU A 238 4.75 8.80 -13.45
N ARG A 239 4.63 10.01 -14.00
CA ARG A 239 3.44 10.53 -14.66
C ARG A 239 3.81 10.83 -16.10
N PHE A 240 2.97 10.43 -17.05
CA PHE A 240 3.17 10.79 -18.44
C PHE A 240 1.83 10.90 -19.15
N TYR A 241 1.83 11.51 -20.33
CA TYR A 241 0.72 11.41 -21.25
C TYR A 241 1.19 11.26 -22.69
N ILE A 242 0.31 10.69 -23.50
CA ILE A 242 0.39 10.69 -24.96
C ILE A 242 -0.87 11.35 -25.51
N THR A 243 -0.78 11.96 -26.69
CA THR A 243 -1.93 12.54 -27.38
C THR A 243 -2.36 11.62 -28.50
N LEU A 244 -3.67 11.40 -28.61
CA LEU A 244 -4.31 10.67 -29.70
C LEU A 244 -4.95 11.67 -30.66
N ASP A 245 -4.73 11.46 -31.94
CA ASP A 245 -5.26 12.34 -33.00
C ASP A 245 -6.72 12.02 -33.32
N GLU A 246 -7.10 10.76 -33.18
CA GLU A 246 -8.42 10.24 -33.51
C GLU A 246 -9.01 9.43 -32.36
N ASP A 247 -10.33 9.30 -32.36
CA ASP A 247 -11.04 8.41 -31.46
C ASP A 247 -10.59 6.95 -31.69
N LEU A 248 -10.08 6.33 -30.65
CA LEU A 248 -9.75 4.90 -30.67
C LEU A 248 -11.03 4.10 -30.48
N THR A 249 -11.48 3.53 -31.59
CA THR A 249 -12.52 2.52 -31.64
C THR A 249 -12.02 1.34 -32.44
N PHE A 250 -12.52 0.15 -32.13
CA PHE A 250 -12.24 -1.00 -32.96
C PHE A 250 -13.25 -1.03 -34.11
N LYS A 251 -12.82 -0.59 -35.31
CA LYS A 251 -13.72 -0.36 -36.46
C LYS A 251 -14.53 -1.59 -36.89
N ASP A 252 -13.98 -2.80 -36.69
CA ASP A 252 -14.54 -4.04 -37.21
C ASP A 252 -15.45 -4.80 -36.22
N HIS A 253 -15.53 -4.35 -34.96
CA HIS A 253 -16.44 -4.90 -33.96
C HIS A 253 -17.28 -3.78 -33.36
N LYS A 254 -18.55 -4.10 -33.06
CA LYS A 254 -19.43 -3.23 -32.28
C LYS A 254 -19.00 -3.18 -30.81
N SER A 255 -17.73 -2.84 -30.55
CA SER A 255 -17.23 -2.55 -29.21
C SER A 255 -17.93 -1.28 -28.74
N ASP A 256 -18.51 -1.35 -27.55
CA ASP A 256 -19.13 -0.22 -26.88
C ASP A 256 -18.10 0.65 -26.14
N VAL A 257 -16.84 0.23 -26.08
CA VAL A 257 -15.73 1.01 -25.53
C VAL A 257 -15.12 1.88 -26.62
N VAL A 258 -15.14 3.19 -26.38
CA VAL A 258 -14.50 4.22 -27.20
C VAL A 258 -13.51 4.96 -26.31
N VAL A 259 -12.34 5.32 -26.85
CA VAL A 259 -11.45 6.28 -26.18
C VAL A 259 -11.30 7.49 -27.07
N PRO A 260 -11.78 8.67 -26.65
CA PRO A 260 -11.84 9.84 -27.51
C PRO A 260 -10.43 10.35 -27.81
N ALA A 261 -10.31 11.07 -28.92
CA ALA A 261 -9.12 11.83 -29.26
C ALA A 261 -8.72 12.76 -28.12
N GLY A 262 -7.42 13.03 -28.00
CA GLY A 262 -6.83 13.85 -26.94
C GLY A 262 -5.86 13.09 -26.04
N ARG A 263 -5.64 13.63 -24.84
CA ARG A 263 -4.57 13.15 -23.94
C ARG A 263 -5.01 11.94 -23.11
N ILE A 264 -4.23 10.88 -23.20
CA ILE A 264 -4.30 9.73 -22.28
C ILE A 264 -3.16 9.86 -21.28
N TYR A 265 -3.51 9.82 -20.00
CA TYR A 265 -2.58 9.99 -18.90
C TYR A 265 -2.27 8.65 -18.23
N GLY A 266 -0.98 8.35 -18.04
CA GLY A 266 -0.49 7.17 -17.36
C GLY A 266 0.24 7.50 -16.06
N THR A 267 0.09 6.64 -15.05
CA THR A 267 0.85 6.74 -13.81
C THR A 267 1.28 5.38 -13.27
N CYS A 268 2.56 5.27 -12.89
CA CYS A 268 3.12 4.07 -12.26
C CYS A 268 4.19 4.46 -11.22
N GLY A 269 4.54 3.53 -10.33
CA GLY A 269 5.60 3.79 -9.36
C GLY A 269 6.98 3.81 -10.02
N TYR A 270 7.85 4.68 -9.53
CA TYR A 270 9.22 4.89 -10.00
C TYR A 270 10.19 4.56 -8.86
N PHE A 271 11.19 3.73 -9.15
CA PHE A 271 12.15 3.25 -8.15
C PHE A 271 13.57 3.30 -8.70
N SER A 272 14.46 3.97 -7.98
CA SER A 272 15.90 3.86 -8.23
C SER A 272 16.41 2.55 -7.64
N THR A 273 17.07 1.72 -8.44
CA THR A 273 17.58 0.41 -8.02
C THR A 273 19.00 0.51 -7.49
N SER A 274 19.20 1.39 -6.51
CA SER A 274 20.49 1.46 -5.82
C SER A 274 20.68 0.19 -4.95
N PRO A 275 21.89 -0.41 -4.92
CA PRO A 275 22.14 -1.65 -4.16
C PRO A 275 21.93 -1.46 -2.65
N HIS A 276 21.95 -0.22 -2.16
CA HIS A 276 21.80 0.12 -0.75
C HIS A 276 20.37 -0.04 -0.22
N SER A 277 19.34 -0.01 -1.10
CA SER A 277 17.94 -0.08 -0.70
C SER A 277 17.59 -1.37 0.07
N HIS A 278 18.10 -2.51 -0.40
CA HIS A 278 17.77 -3.82 0.17
C HIS A 278 18.32 -4.01 1.60
N ALA A 279 19.47 -3.42 1.93
CA ALA A 279 20.08 -3.57 3.25
C ALA A 279 19.20 -3.01 4.38
N VAL A 280 18.47 -1.90 4.13
CA VAL A 280 17.56 -1.32 5.13
C VAL A 280 16.39 -2.23 5.42
N LYS A 281 15.80 -2.79 4.35
CA LYS A 281 14.64 -3.65 4.45
C LYS A 281 14.96 -4.89 5.28
N ASP A 282 16.12 -5.50 5.05
CA ASP A 282 16.59 -6.65 5.80
C ASP A 282 16.91 -6.30 7.26
N LEU A 283 17.51 -5.14 7.51
CA LEU A 283 17.79 -4.67 8.86
C LEU A 283 16.50 -4.40 9.67
N LEU A 284 15.50 -3.76 9.05
CA LEU A 284 14.20 -3.52 9.68
C LEU A 284 13.44 -4.83 9.93
N ALA A 285 13.48 -5.76 8.98
CA ALA A 285 12.88 -7.08 9.14
C ALA A 285 13.53 -7.88 10.27
N LYS A 286 14.87 -7.82 10.38
CA LYS A 286 15.61 -8.44 11.49
C LYS A 286 15.24 -7.81 12.83
N HIS A 287 15.23 -6.48 12.93
CA HIS A 287 14.83 -5.78 14.15
C HIS A 287 13.39 -6.12 14.57
N TYR A 288 12.45 -6.20 13.63
CA TYR A 288 11.09 -6.66 13.90
C TYR A 288 11.08 -8.10 14.45
N HIS A 289 11.83 -9.02 13.84
CA HIS A 289 11.94 -10.40 14.29
C HIS A 289 12.54 -10.51 15.70
N ASP A 290 13.60 -9.76 16.00
CA ASP A 290 14.24 -9.74 17.31
C ASP A 290 13.26 -9.30 18.42
N LEU A 291 12.40 -8.29 18.14
CA LEU A 291 11.36 -7.85 19.06
C LEU A 291 10.29 -8.92 19.30
N VAL A 292 9.89 -9.66 18.25
CA VAL A 292 8.94 -10.77 18.36
C VAL A 292 9.53 -11.89 19.22
N MET A 293 10.80 -12.26 19.01
CA MET A 293 11.47 -13.28 19.82
C MET A 293 11.59 -12.87 21.29
N GLN A 294 11.86 -11.58 21.58
CA GLN A 294 11.86 -11.05 22.95
C GLN A 294 10.48 -11.17 23.60
N TYR A 295 9.42 -10.83 22.86
CA TYR A 295 8.04 -10.95 23.34
C TYR A 295 7.65 -12.40 23.62
N GLU A 296 7.99 -13.34 22.74
CA GLU A 296 7.73 -14.77 22.93
C GLU A 296 8.49 -15.33 24.14
N THR A 297 9.77 -14.94 24.30
CA THR A 297 10.57 -15.34 25.46
C THR A 297 9.95 -14.82 26.76
N LEU A 298 9.52 -13.57 26.79
CA LEU A 298 8.87 -12.98 27.97
C LEU A 298 7.52 -13.64 28.27
N GLN A 299 6.74 -13.97 27.23
CA GLN A 299 5.49 -14.72 27.37
C GLN A 299 5.73 -16.09 28.00
N GLN A 300 6.72 -16.85 27.52
CA GLN A 300 7.08 -18.15 28.08
C GLN A 300 7.53 -18.04 29.55
N GLN A 301 8.29 -16.98 29.90
CA GLN A 301 8.67 -16.74 31.30
C GLN A 301 7.46 -16.44 32.19
N MET A 302 6.44 -15.76 31.66
CA MET A 302 5.20 -15.51 32.39
C MET A 302 4.37 -16.78 32.56
N ASP A 303 4.28 -17.62 31.53
CA ASP A 303 3.52 -18.88 31.56
C ASP A 303 4.14 -19.90 32.53
N ASN A 304 5.48 -19.87 32.68
CA ASN A 304 6.21 -20.72 33.62
C ASN A 304 6.16 -20.20 35.07
N ASP A 305 5.77 -18.95 35.30
CA ASP A 305 5.69 -18.37 36.64
C ASP A 305 4.32 -18.61 37.27
N THR A 306 4.26 -19.50 38.24
CA THR A 306 3.03 -19.86 38.95
C THR A 306 2.51 -18.76 39.89
N ARG A 307 3.30 -17.69 40.13
CA ARG A 307 2.94 -16.62 41.06
C ARG A 307 2.18 -15.50 40.36
N LEU A 308 0.89 -15.72 40.12
CA LEU A 308 -0.01 -14.82 39.37
C LEU A 308 -0.12 -13.38 39.92
N PHE A 309 0.28 -13.12 41.16
CA PHE A 309 0.17 -11.80 41.81
C PHE A 309 1.48 -11.26 42.38
N SER A 310 2.64 -11.74 41.91
CA SER A 310 3.90 -11.15 42.32
C SER A 310 4.09 -9.77 41.70
N ILE A 311 4.81 -8.88 42.42
CA ILE A 311 5.24 -7.60 41.86
C ILE A 311 6.09 -7.83 40.59
N GLU A 312 6.82 -8.95 40.50
CA GLU A 312 7.52 -9.34 39.28
C GLU A 312 6.57 -9.61 38.11
N HIS A 313 5.43 -10.28 38.34
CA HIS A 313 4.44 -10.56 37.31
C HIS A 313 3.87 -9.26 36.70
N VAL A 314 3.54 -8.28 37.55
CA VAL A 314 3.06 -6.96 37.09
C VAL A 314 4.14 -6.23 36.27
N LYS A 315 5.41 -6.32 36.67
CA LYS A 315 6.53 -5.76 35.88
C LYS A 315 6.64 -6.41 34.50
N ARG A 316 6.53 -7.74 34.42
CA ARG A 316 6.55 -8.47 33.14
C ARG A 316 5.37 -8.11 32.25
N LEU A 317 4.16 -7.97 32.80
CA LEU A 317 2.99 -7.50 32.05
C LEU A 317 3.22 -6.11 31.43
N LYS A 318 3.80 -5.18 32.20
CA LYS A 318 4.15 -3.84 31.69
C LYS A 318 5.17 -3.91 30.55
N GLU A 319 6.22 -4.72 30.72
CA GLU A 319 7.24 -4.95 29.70
C GLU A 319 6.66 -5.58 28.43
N GLN A 320 5.80 -6.58 28.59
CA GLN A 320 5.09 -7.24 27.50
C GLN A 320 4.24 -6.26 26.69
N TRP A 321 3.50 -5.38 27.36
CA TRP A 321 2.71 -4.35 26.69
C TRP A 321 3.59 -3.35 25.94
N SER A 322 4.72 -2.95 26.53
CA SER A 322 5.72 -2.10 25.87
C SER A 322 6.29 -2.77 24.60
N LEU A 323 6.67 -4.05 24.70
CA LEU A 323 7.14 -4.83 23.56
C LEU A 323 6.09 -4.93 22.46
N ARG A 324 4.81 -5.15 22.81
CA ARG A 324 3.71 -5.18 21.83
C ARG A 324 3.61 -3.88 21.04
N LYS A 325 3.71 -2.72 21.71
CA LYS A 325 3.72 -1.41 21.03
C LYS A 325 4.95 -1.25 20.11
N ARG A 326 6.12 -1.71 20.55
CA ARG A 326 7.35 -1.68 19.74
C ARG A 326 7.24 -2.58 18.50
N ILE A 327 6.67 -3.77 18.64
CA ILE A 327 6.39 -4.70 17.54
C ILE A 327 5.45 -4.05 16.53
N GLU A 328 4.37 -3.40 16.97
CA GLU A 328 3.43 -2.72 16.07
C GLU A 328 4.11 -1.58 15.30
N SER A 329 4.96 -0.77 15.97
CA SER A 329 5.73 0.27 15.33
C SER A 329 6.71 -0.30 14.29
N ALA A 330 7.48 -1.32 14.68
CA ALA A 330 8.44 -1.98 13.79
C ALA A 330 7.74 -2.63 12.59
N ALA A 331 6.55 -3.21 12.77
CA ALA A 331 5.75 -3.74 11.67
C ALA A 331 5.35 -2.65 10.66
N LYS A 332 4.94 -1.46 11.14
CA LYS A 332 4.62 -0.31 10.28
C LYS A 332 5.86 0.17 9.52
N ASP A 333 7.04 0.17 10.15
CA ASP A 333 8.29 0.55 9.50
C ASP A 333 8.72 -0.47 8.44
N VAL A 334 8.58 -1.77 8.71
CA VAL A 334 8.80 -2.83 7.71
C VAL A 334 7.84 -2.70 6.53
N GLU A 335 6.57 -2.42 6.79
CA GLU A 335 5.57 -2.23 5.73
C GLU A 335 5.87 -0.99 4.88
N ARG A 336 6.25 0.13 5.53
CA ARG A 336 6.70 1.34 4.81
C ARG A 336 7.93 1.05 3.97
N ALA A 337 8.89 0.29 4.48
CA ALA A 337 10.09 -0.11 3.73
C ALA A 337 9.75 -1.02 2.54
N ARG A 338 8.81 -1.95 2.70
CA ARG A 338 8.30 -2.80 1.60
C ARG A 338 7.61 -2.00 0.50
N GLN A 339 6.89 -0.94 0.86
CA GLN A 339 6.24 -0.05 -0.11
C GLN A 339 7.28 0.82 -0.85
N LYS A 340 8.33 1.26 -0.16
CA LYS A 340 9.45 2.01 -0.76
C LYS A 340 10.40 1.16 -1.61
N ASP A 341 10.56 -0.10 -1.26
CA ASP A 341 11.40 -1.08 -1.95
C ASP A 341 10.57 -2.35 -2.27
N PRO A 342 9.69 -2.25 -3.29
CA PRO A 342 8.83 -3.35 -3.69
C PRO A 342 9.63 -4.52 -4.25
N GLU A 343 9.04 -5.71 -4.20
CA GLU A 343 9.70 -6.91 -4.70
C GLU A 343 9.99 -6.80 -6.20
N ARG A 344 11.13 -7.36 -6.63
CA ARG A 344 11.53 -7.40 -8.04
C ARG A 344 10.47 -8.03 -8.96
N SER A 345 9.61 -8.90 -8.43
CA SER A 345 8.48 -9.51 -9.13
C SER A 345 7.38 -8.52 -9.53
N GLN A 346 7.25 -7.42 -8.79
CA GLN A 346 6.30 -6.33 -9.02
C GLN A 346 6.88 -5.22 -9.89
N LEU A 347 8.16 -5.32 -10.22
CA LEU A 347 8.92 -4.30 -10.91
C LEU A 347 9.36 -4.76 -12.31
N ARG A 348 9.58 -3.77 -13.18
CA ARG A 348 10.25 -3.92 -14.46
C ARG A 348 11.47 -3.03 -14.44
N LEU A 349 12.64 -3.64 -14.58
CA LEU A 349 13.91 -2.92 -14.58
C LEU A 349 14.21 -2.41 -15.99
N SER A 350 14.85 -1.25 -16.07
CA SER A 350 15.45 -0.76 -17.31
C SER A 350 16.50 -1.74 -17.83
N SER A 351 16.90 -1.59 -19.09
CA SER A 351 18.02 -2.33 -19.70
C SER A 351 19.31 -2.18 -18.91
N LYS A 352 19.56 -0.98 -18.36
CA LYS A 352 20.72 -0.66 -17.51
C LYS A 352 20.57 -1.18 -16.08
N GLY A 353 19.37 -1.55 -15.65
CA GLY A 353 19.09 -2.05 -14.31
C GLY A 353 19.24 -1.01 -13.19
N ASN A 354 19.27 0.29 -13.53
CA ASN A 354 19.45 1.43 -12.62
C ASN A 354 18.13 2.13 -12.23
N VAL A 355 17.06 1.85 -12.96
CA VAL A 355 15.71 2.32 -12.66
C VAL A 355 14.73 1.17 -12.85
N ALA A 356 13.69 1.16 -12.04
CA ALA A 356 12.59 0.24 -12.14
C ALA A 356 11.25 0.98 -12.09
N LEU A 357 10.29 0.48 -12.88
CA LEU A 357 8.90 0.92 -12.85
C LEU A 357 8.01 -0.19 -12.31
N THR A 358 6.89 0.14 -11.67
CA THR A 358 5.91 -0.89 -11.34
C THR A 358 5.39 -1.57 -12.60
N LYS A 359 5.22 -2.88 -12.55
CA LYS A 359 4.66 -3.67 -13.65
C LYS A 359 3.28 -3.16 -14.04
N ASP A 360 2.47 -2.80 -13.05
CA ASP A 360 1.10 -2.33 -13.25
C ASP A 360 1.01 -0.84 -12.88
N GLY A 361 0.15 -0.11 -13.58
CA GLY A 361 -0.12 1.31 -13.34
C GLY A 361 -1.57 1.68 -13.66
N GLY A 362 -1.93 2.93 -13.39
CA GLY A 362 -3.24 3.49 -13.69
C GLY A 362 -3.24 4.26 -15.02
N VAL A 363 -4.36 4.21 -15.73
CA VAL A 363 -4.64 5.11 -16.86
C VAL A 363 -5.85 5.97 -16.54
N CYS A 364 -5.77 7.26 -16.85
CA CYS A 364 -6.87 8.21 -16.67
C CYS A 364 -7.01 9.15 -17.87
N CYS A 365 -8.16 9.81 -17.96
CA CYS A 365 -8.40 10.92 -18.88
C CYS A 365 -8.75 12.19 -18.13
N LYS A 366 -8.50 13.33 -18.77
CA LYS A 366 -8.93 14.64 -18.32
C LYS A 366 -10.36 14.89 -18.77
N THR A 367 -11.26 15.16 -17.84
CA THR A 367 -12.64 15.56 -18.10
C THR A 367 -12.87 16.96 -17.55
N VAL A 368 -13.49 17.84 -18.34
CA VAL A 368 -13.89 19.18 -17.90
C VAL A 368 -15.35 19.13 -17.45
N LYS A 369 -15.62 19.40 -16.17
CA LYS A 369 -16.97 19.45 -15.61
C LYS A 369 -17.27 20.86 -15.13
N GLY A 370 -17.82 21.68 -16.03
CA GLY A 370 -18.01 23.11 -15.80
C GLY A 370 -16.66 23.83 -15.76
N VAL A 371 -16.33 24.44 -14.61
CA VAL A 371 -15.04 25.13 -14.39
C VAL A 371 -13.97 24.23 -13.75
N ALA A 372 -14.35 23.04 -13.28
CA ALA A 372 -13.43 22.12 -12.62
C ALA A 372 -12.85 21.10 -13.62
N ILE A 373 -11.54 20.86 -13.48
CA ILE A 373 -10.83 19.81 -14.19
C ILE A 373 -10.77 18.57 -13.30
N GLU A 374 -11.25 17.45 -13.82
CA GLU A 374 -11.31 16.17 -13.11
C GLU A 374 -10.52 15.11 -13.88
N TYR A 375 -9.68 14.36 -13.19
CA TYR A 375 -8.99 13.20 -13.77
C TYR A 375 -9.72 11.92 -13.40
N ARG A 376 -10.18 11.18 -14.40
CA ARG A 376 -11.04 10.01 -14.22
C ARG A 376 -10.34 8.74 -14.65
N ILE A 377 -10.32 7.73 -13.78
CA ILE A 377 -9.61 6.46 -14.02
C ILE A 377 -10.35 5.67 -15.10
N LEU A 378 -9.67 5.38 -16.21
CA LEU A 378 -10.20 4.62 -17.35
C LEU A 378 -9.91 3.13 -17.26
N GLY A 379 -8.89 2.74 -16.50
CA GLY A 379 -8.45 1.34 -16.42
C GLY A 379 -7.05 1.20 -15.88
N LYS A 380 -6.35 0.18 -16.37
CA LYS A 380 -4.98 -0.17 -15.96
C LYS A 380 -4.04 -0.13 -17.14
N MET A 381 -2.76 0.04 -16.86
CA MET A 381 -1.69 -0.16 -17.82
C MET A 381 -0.67 -1.16 -17.28
N GLU A 382 -0.03 -1.90 -18.17
CA GLU A 382 1.09 -2.77 -17.88
C GLU A 382 2.34 -2.21 -18.53
N VAL A 383 3.45 -2.25 -17.81
CA VAL A 383 4.75 -1.76 -18.23
C VAL A 383 5.66 -2.95 -18.53
N GLY A 384 6.49 -2.82 -19.56
CA GLY A 384 7.57 -3.75 -19.90
C GLY A 384 8.78 -2.97 -20.40
N CYS A 385 9.97 -3.32 -19.93
CA CYS A 385 11.19 -2.75 -20.49
C CYS A 385 11.48 -3.43 -21.83
N MET A 386 11.79 -2.63 -22.85
CA MET A 386 12.41 -3.16 -24.05
C MET A 386 13.91 -3.14 -23.79
N GLY A 387 14.58 -4.29 -23.96
CA GLY A 387 16.05 -4.30 -23.96
C GLY A 387 16.55 -3.28 -24.98
N HIS A 388 17.72 -2.69 -24.73
CA HIS A 388 18.41 -1.97 -25.79
C HIS A 388 18.68 -3.02 -26.88
N ARG A 389 17.92 -2.98 -27.97
CA ARG A 389 18.29 -3.72 -29.17
C ARG A 389 19.57 -3.05 -29.60
N ASP A 390 20.70 -3.71 -29.38
CA ASP A 390 21.96 -3.26 -29.94
C ASP A 390 21.75 -3.22 -31.46
N ASN A 391 21.50 -2.01 -31.99
CA ASN A 391 21.31 -1.75 -33.42
C ASN A 391 22.57 -2.12 -34.24
N ASN A 392 23.62 -2.62 -33.60
CA ASN A 392 24.86 -3.08 -34.22
C ASN A 392 24.77 -4.47 -34.87
N SER A 393 23.63 -5.17 -34.81
CA SER A 393 23.52 -6.52 -35.41
C SER A 393 23.08 -6.54 -36.88
N GLU A 394 22.48 -5.47 -37.42
CA GLU A 394 22.04 -5.46 -38.83
C GLU A 394 23.16 -5.10 -39.83
N ASP A 395 24.27 -4.48 -39.37
CA ASP A 395 25.41 -4.14 -40.25
C ASP A 395 26.46 -5.26 -40.38
N GLU A 396 26.44 -6.29 -39.51
CA GLU A 396 27.36 -7.43 -39.60
C GLU A 396 26.87 -8.49 -40.60
N ASP A 397 25.56 -8.67 -40.74
CA ASP A 397 25.00 -9.63 -41.71
C ASP A 397 25.04 -9.11 -43.16
N ALA A 398 25.11 -7.78 -43.36
CA ALA A 398 25.36 -7.20 -44.68
C ALA A 398 26.81 -7.41 -45.20
N LYS A 399 27.78 -7.70 -44.30
CA LYS A 399 29.18 -7.96 -44.68
C LYS A 399 29.50 -9.44 -44.97
N LYS A 400 28.57 -10.36 -44.72
CA LYS A 400 28.68 -11.78 -45.13
C LYS A 400 27.97 -12.07 -46.44
N SER A 401 28.16 -11.22 -47.45
CA SER A 401 27.89 -11.63 -48.83
C SER A 401 28.93 -12.68 -49.24
N PRO A 402 28.54 -13.89 -49.68
CA PRO A 402 29.49 -14.91 -50.12
C PRO A 402 30.20 -14.41 -51.38
N ARG A 403 31.53 -14.24 -51.29
CA ARG A 403 32.38 -14.08 -52.49
C ARG A 403 32.21 -15.34 -53.33
N LEU A 404 31.49 -15.22 -54.44
CA LEU A 404 31.53 -16.19 -55.52
C LEU A 404 32.97 -16.23 -56.03
N HIS A 405 33.67 -17.34 -55.75
CA HIS A 405 34.96 -17.62 -56.36
C HIS A 405 34.77 -18.01 -57.84
N PRO A 406 35.69 -17.58 -58.73
CA PRO A 406 35.60 -17.80 -60.17
C PRO A 406 35.81 -19.26 -60.60
#